data_AF-A0A8H5CLL5-F1
#
_entry.id   AF-A0A8H5CLL5-F1
#
_cell.length_a   1.000
_cell.length_b   1.000
_cell.length_c   1.000
_cell.angle_alpha   90.00
_cell.angle_beta   90.00
_cell.angle_gamma   90.00
#
_symmetry.space_group_name_H-M   'P 1'
#
loop_
_entity.id
_entity.type
_entity.pdbx_description
1 polymer ?
#
loop_
_entity_poly.entity_id
_entity_poly.type
_entity_poly.pdbx_seq_one_letter_code
_entity_poly.pdbx_strand_id
1 'polypeptide(L)'
;MQNKYIEAVEMLNRAQDEFEKTRHQLGVAQCLQRLGEIHSMQNKSSEAVEMLIKAKNQFEQIVDWLGAAQCLQSLGDIRRMQGNYNESAEMLNRAKEQFEQIGDQLGVAWCLRGLGETYRMLLKF
;
A
#
# COMPACT_ATOMS: atom_id res chain seq x y z
N MET A 1 5.05 19.21 11.18
CA MET A 1 4.80 18.04 10.31
C MET A 1 3.34 17.87 9.95
N GLN A 2 2.40 17.96 10.91
CA GLN A 2 0.97 17.76 10.67
C GLN A 2 0.35 18.69 9.62
N ASN A 3 0.78 19.97 9.57
CA ASN A 3 0.31 20.92 8.56
C ASN A 3 0.66 20.49 7.12
N LYS A 4 1.85 19.91 6.91
CA LYS A 4 2.30 19.46 5.60
C LYS A 4 1.52 18.24 5.10
N TYR A 5 1.05 17.38 6.01
CA TYR A 5 0.21 16.25 5.63
C TYR A 5 -1.20 16.69 5.22
N ILE A 6 -1.75 17.72 5.86
CA ILE A 6 -3.04 18.31 5.45
C ILE A 6 -2.92 18.87 4.04
N GLU A 7 -1.91 19.71 3.81
CA GLU A 7 -1.61 20.27 2.48
C GLU A 7 -1.40 19.16 1.43
N ALA A 8 -0.66 18.09 1.77
CA ALA A 8 -0.43 16.97 0.86
C ALA A 8 -1.71 16.22 0.50
N VAL A 9 -2.59 15.94 1.49
CA VAL A 9 -3.88 15.29 1.26
C VAL A 9 -4.77 16.16 0.37
N GLU A 10 -4.82 17.47 0.63
CA GLU A 10 -5.58 18.42 -0.20
C GLU A 10 -5.09 18.43 -1.65
N MET A 11 -3.76 18.47 -1.86
CA MET A 11 -3.20 18.46 -3.22
C MET A 11 -3.45 17.12 -3.92
N LEU A 12 -3.36 15.99 -3.21
CA LEU A 12 -3.63 14.67 -3.78
C LEU A 12 -5.10 14.48 -4.16
N ASN A 13 -6.04 14.95 -3.34
CA ASN A 13 -7.47 14.93 -3.66
C ASN A 13 -7.76 15.77 -4.91
N ARG A 14 -7.20 16.97 -5.00
CA ARG A 14 -7.35 17.81 -6.20
C ARG A 14 -6.76 17.15 -7.44
N ALA A 15 -5.59 16.50 -7.31
CA ALA A 15 -4.98 15.77 -8.42
C ALA A 15 -5.85 14.58 -8.86
N GLN A 16 -6.43 13.85 -7.90
CA GLN A 16 -7.37 12.77 -8.17
C GLN A 16 -8.58 13.27 -8.97
N ASP A 17 -9.21 14.37 -8.57
CA ASP A 17 -10.35 14.96 -9.27
C ASP A 17 -10.02 15.30 -10.75
N GLU A 18 -8.84 15.86 -11.00
CA GLU A 18 -8.38 16.17 -12.36
C GLU A 18 -8.08 14.89 -13.18
N PHE A 19 -7.51 13.86 -12.56
CA PHE A 19 -7.32 12.55 -13.21
C PHE A 19 -8.65 11.84 -13.50
N GLU A 20 -9.64 11.96 -12.63
CA GLU A 20 -10.99 11.41 -12.85
C GLU A 20 -11.68 12.09 -14.04
N LYS A 21 -11.62 13.43 -14.12
CA LYS A 21 -12.16 14.21 -15.26
C LYS A 21 -11.53 13.81 -16.60
N THR A 22 -10.22 13.52 -16.59
CA THR A 22 -9.48 13.10 -17.78
C THR A 22 -9.52 11.58 -18.03
N ARG A 23 -10.24 10.82 -17.18
CA ARG A 23 -10.33 9.35 -17.21
C ARG A 23 -8.96 8.66 -17.15
N HIS A 24 -7.97 9.30 -16.52
CA HIS A 24 -6.62 8.78 -16.37
C HIS A 24 -6.53 7.86 -15.13
N GLN A 25 -6.97 6.62 -15.30
CA GLN A 25 -7.12 5.64 -14.22
C GLN A 25 -5.84 5.35 -13.43
N LEU A 26 -4.67 5.35 -14.09
CA LEU A 26 -3.38 5.16 -13.42
C LEU A 26 -3.09 6.29 -12.42
N GLY A 27 -3.37 7.54 -12.80
CA GLY A 27 -3.18 8.70 -11.91
C GLY A 27 -4.09 8.64 -10.68
N VAL A 28 -5.34 8.22 -10.86
CA VAL A 28 -6.28 7.99 -9.75
C VAL A 28 -5.74 6.93 -8.78
N ALA A 29 -5.26 5.80 -9.30
CA ALA A 29 -4.68 4.73 -8.48
C ALA A 29 -3.48 5.20 -7.66
N GLN A 30 -2.57 5.95 -8.30
CA GLN A 30 -1.39 6.51 -7.65
C GLN A 30 -1.76 7.54 -6.57
N CYS A 31 -2.76 8.39 -6.80
CA CYS A 31 -3.27 9.31 -5.78
C CYS A 31 -3.79 8.56 -4.55
N LEU A 32 -4.61 7.53 -4.76
CA LEU A 32 -5.15 6.69 -3.69
C LEU A 32 -4.03 5.98 -2.90
N GLN A 33 -3.02 5.43 -3.59
CA GLN A 33 -1.87 4.79 -2.95
C GLN A 33 -1.15 5.78 -2.01
N ARG A 34 -0.86 6.99 -2.50
CA ARG A 34 -0.17 8.04 -1.74
C ARG A 34 -1.00 8.53 -0.54
N LEU A 35 -2.31 8.68 -0.71
CA LEU A 35 -3.22 9.00 0.41
C LEU A 35 -3.16 7.91 1.49
N GLY A 36 -3.17 6.64 1.08
CA GLY A 36 -3.02 5.51 1.97
C GLY A 36 -1.71 5.54 2.78
N GLU A 37 -0.58 5.78 2.10
CA GLU A 37 0.73 5.93 2.73
C GLU A 37 0.76 7.09 3.73
N ILE A 38 0.20 8.25 3.39
CA ILE A 38 0.12 9.42 4.29
C ILE A 38 -0.73 9.10 5.53
N HIS A 39 -1.89 8.49 5.35
CA HIS A 39 -2.73 8.09 6.48
C HIS A 39 -2.02 7.08 7.39
N SER A 40 -1.26 6.15 6.81
CA SER A 40 -0.42 5.22 7.56
C SER A 40 0.62 5.97 8.42
N MET A 41 1.33 6.94 7.83
CA MET A 41 2.28 7.79 8.57
C MET A 41 1.64 8.65 9.66
N GLN A 42 0.34 8.93 9.56
CA GLN A 42 -0.45 9.63 10.59
C GLN A 42 -1.04 8.69 11.66
N ASN A 43 -0.72 7.39 11.63
CA ASN A 43 -1.35 6.34 12.45
C ASN A 43 -2.87 6.19 12.24
N LYS A 44 -3.40 6.72 11.12
CA LYS A 44 -4.80 6.57 10.70
C LYS A 44 -4.97 5.29 9.90
N SER A 45 -4.89 4.17 10.61
CA SER A 45 -4.77 2.86 9.95
C SER A 45 -6.02 2.47 9.15
N SER A 46 -7.22 2.85 9.62
CA SER A 46 -8.47 2.51 8.94
C SER A 46 -8.57 3.23 7.59
N GLU A 47 -8.30 4.53 7.58
CA GLU A 47 -8.29 5.36 6.37
C GLU A 47 -7.17 4.91 5.41
N ALA A 48 -6.00 4.54 5.94
CA ALA A 48 -4.91 4.01 5.14
C ALA A 48 -5.30 2.72 4.41
N VAL A 49 -5.93 1.77 5.13
CA VAL A 49 -6.39 0.50 4.57
C VAL A 49 -7.46 0.74 3.49
N GLU A 50 -8.41 1.64 3.74
CA GLU A 50 -9.45 1.95 2.76
C GLU A 50 -8.85 2.48 1.46
N MET A 51 -7.94 3.45 1.54
CA MET A 51 -7.31 4.04 0.36
C MET A 51 -6.44 3.03 -0.41
N LEU A 52 -5.67 2.20 0.30
CA LEU A 52 -4.82 1.18 -0.32
C LEU A 52 -5.63 0.06 -0.99
N ILE A 53 -6.79 -0.33 -0.44
CA ILE A 53 -7.69 -1.30 -1.09
C ILE A 53 -8.26 -0.70 -2.38
N LYS A 54 -8.71 0.56 -2.35
CA LYS A 54 -9.19 1.23 -3.55
C LYS A 54 -8.09 1.34 -4.62
N ALA A 55 -6.88 1.75 -4.22
CA ALA A 55 -5.72 1.83 -5.11
C ALA A 55 -5.39 0.47 -5.74
N LYS A 56 -5.30 -0.59 -4.92
CA LYS A 56 -5.04 -1.96 -5.39
C LYS A 56 -6.06 -2.39 -6.45
N ASN A 57 -7.35 -2.23 -6.16
CA ASN A 57 -8.41 -2.63 -7.10
C ASN A 57 -8.33 -1.83 -8.41
N GLN A 58 -7.98 -0.55 -8.34
CA GLN A 58 -7.80 0.29 -9.53
C GLN A 58 -6.60 -0.16 -10.36
N PHE A 59 -5.47 -0.47 -9.72
CA PHE A 59 -4.28 -1.03 -10.38
C PHE A 59 -4.58 -2.37 -11.07
N GLU A 60 -5.33 -3.27 -10.40
CA GLU A 60 -5.75 -4.56 -10.98
C GLU A 60 -6.66 -4.36 -12.21
N GLN A 61 -7.58 -3.38 -12.19
CA GLN A 61 -8.45 -3.07 -13.33
C GLN A 61 -7.68 -2.61 -14.57
N ILE A 62 -6.56 -1.90 -14.37
CA ILE A 62 -5.70 -1.42 -15.46
C ILE A 62 -4.53 -2.36 -15.77
N VAL A 63 -4.51 -3.56 -15.15
CA VAL A 63 -3.46 -4.58 -15.33
C VAL A 63 -2.07 -4.08 -14.92
N ASP A 64 -2.01 -3.13 -13.98
CA ASP A 64 -0.77 -2.69 -13.34
C ASP A 64 -0.50 -3.55 -12.10
N TRP A 65 0.07 -4.72 -12.34
CA TRP A 65 0.39 -5.69 -11.29
C TRP A 65 1.45 -5.18 -10.31
N LEU A 66 2.33 -4.27 -10.75
CA LEU A 66 3.35 -3.67 -9.89
C LEU A 66 2.68 -2.78 -8.84
N GLY A 67 1.79 -1.88 -9.26
CA GLY A 67 1.03 -1.03 -8.34
C GLY A 67 0.17 -1.83 -7.37
N ALA A 68 -0.50 -2.89 -7.87
CA ALA A 68 -1.30 -3.78 -7.02
C ALA A 68 -0.46 -4.49 -5.94
N ALA A 69 0.72 -5.01 -6.31
CA ALA A 69 1.63 -5.68 -5.39
C ALA A 69 2.19 -4.71 -4.33
N GLN A 70 2.53 -3.49 -4.72
CA GLN A 70 2.95 -2.44 -3.78
C GLN A 70 1.87 -2.09 -2.76
N CYS A 71 0.61 -1.94 -3.19
CA CYS A 71 -0.50 -1.73 -2.27
C CYS A 71 -0.67 -2.89 -1.30
N LEU A 72 -0.52 -4.14 -1.77
CA LEU A 72 -0.62 -5.33 -0.92
C LEU A 72 0.52 -5.40 0.11
N GLN A 73 1.74 -5.03 -0.28
CA GLN A 73 2.88 -4.89 0.63
C GLN A 73 2.58 -3.85 1.71
N SER A 74 2.10 -2.65 1.34
CA SER A 74 1.74 -1.60 2.30
C SER A 74 0.65 -2.03 3.27
N LEU A 75 -0.36 -2.78 2.80
CA LEU A 75 -1.40 -3.36 3.67
C LEU A 75 -0.79 -4.34 4.69
N GLY A 76 0.13 -5.20 4.25
CA GLY A 76 0.86 -6.12 5.13
C GLY A 76 1.71 -5.40 6.18
N ASP A 77 2.34 -4.29 5.81
CA ASP A 77 3.08 -3.43 6.74
C ASP A 77 2.16 -2.77 7.78
N ILE A 78 0.97 -2.31 7.37
CA ILE A 78 -0.03 -1.76 8.30
C ILE A 78 -0.48 -2.82 9.30
N ARG A 79 -0.77 -4.05 8.85
CA ARG A 79 -1.13 -5.16 9.75
C ARG A 79 -0.03 -5.46 10.76
N ARG A 80 1.23 -5.43 10.33
CA ARG A 80 2.38 -5.59 11.24
C ARG A 80 2.41 -4.50 12.31
N MET A 81 2.19 -3.24 11.92
CA MET A 81 2.15 -2.11 12.87
C MET A 81 0.99 -2.21 13.86
N GLN A 82 -0.13 -2.83 13.47
CA GLN A 82 -1.28 -3.10 14.34
C GLN A 82 -1.07 -4.32 15.28
N GLY A 83 0.04 -5.06 15.13
CA GLY A 83 0.28 -6.29 15.88
C GLY A 83 -0.40 -7.53 15.29
N ASN A 84 -1.06 -7.40 14.13
CA ASN A 84 -1.72 -8.50 13.44
C ASN A 84 -0.71 -9.27 12.57
N TYR A 85 0.23 -9.95 13.21
CA TYR A 85 1.38 -10.52 12.52
C TYR A 85 1.03 -11.69 11.57
N ASN A 86 0.02 -12.50 11.88
CA ASN A 86 -0.43 -13.55 10.96
C ASN A 86 -1.00 -12.98 9.65
N GLU A 87 -1.89 -11.97 9.75
CA GLU A 87 -2.45 -11.29 8.59
C GLU A 87 -1.35 -10.57 7.79
N SER A 88 -0.38 -9.95 8.48
CA SER A 88 0.78 -9.35 7.84
C SER A 88 1.58 -10.36 7.03
N ALA A 89 1.87 -11.53 7.59
CA ALA A 89 2.64 -12.57 6.91
C ALA A 89 1.91 -13.11 5.67
N GLU A 90 0.58 -13.26 5.73
CA GLU A 90 -0.22 -13.65 4.57
C GLU A 90 -0.14 -12.60 3.46
N MET A 91 -0.38 -11.33 3.79
CA MET A 91 -0.34 -10.24 2.82
C MET A 91 1.04 -10.07 2.18
N LEU A 92 2.11 -10.12 2.98
CA LEU A 92 3.48 -9.98 2.48
C LEU A 92 3.91 -11.18 1.62
N ASN A 93 3.46 -12.40 1.92
CA ASN A 93 3.72 -13.54 1.05
C ASN A 93 3.02 -13.41 -0.29
N ARG A 94 1.75 -12.98 -0.31
CA ARG A 94 1.02 -12.74 -1.55
C ARG A 94 1.64 -11.61 -2.38
N ALA A 95 2.10 -10.54 -1.74
CA ALA A 95 2.82 -9.46 -2.42
C ALA A 95 4.14 -9.97 -3.03
N LYS A 96 4.91 -10.78 -2.26
CA LYS A 96 6.14 -11.42 -2.74
C LYS A 96 5.89 -12.28 -3.98
N GLU A 97 4.87 -13.14 -3.96
CA GLU A 97 4.49 -13.98 -5.11
C GLU A 97 4.14 -13.14 -6.35
N GLN A 98 3.44 -12.02 -6.16
CA GLN A 98 3.14 -11.09 -7.26
C GLN A 98 4.41 -10.43 -7.81
N PHE A 99 5.31 -9.96 -6.94
CA PHE A 99 6.59 -9.39 -7.37
C PHE A 99 7.47 -10.43 -8.09
N GLU A 100 7.48 -11.69 -7.65
CA GLU A 100 8.17 -12.79 -8.32
C GLU A 100 7.62 -13.02 -9.73
N GLN A 101 6.29 -13.04 -9.88
CA GLN A 101 5.62 -13.24 -11.17
C GLN A 101 5.94 -12.15 -12.19
N ILE A 102 6.10 -10.89 -11.75
CA ILE A 102 6.45 -9.77 -12.62
C ILE A 102 7.97 -9.52 -12.74
N GLY A 103 8.79 -10.33 -12.05
CA GLY A 103 10.25 -10.23 -12.09
C GLY A 103 10.86 -9.07 -11.28
N ASP A 104 10.11 -8.43 -10.38
CA ASP A 104 10.59 -7.33 -9.54
C ASP A 104 11.35 -7.86 -8.30
N GLN A 105 12.65 -8.08 -8.48
CA GLN A 105 13.53 -8.55 -7.42
C GLN A 105 13.64 -7.59 -6.23
N LEU A 106 13.46 -6.29 -6.46
CA LEU A 106 13.51 -5.32 -5.38
C LEU A 106 12.26 -5.46 -4.50
N GLY A 107 11.07 -5.54 -5.11
CA GLY A 107 9.81 -5.81 -4.41
C GLY A 107 9.84 -7.10 -3.59
N VAL A 108 10.43 -8.17 -4.14
CA VAL A 108 10.67 -9.44 -3.40
C VAL A 108 11.53 -9.20 -2.17
N ALA A 109 12.65 -8.46 -2.29
CA ALA A 109 13.53 -8.17 -1.17
C ALA A 109 12.84 -7.35 -0.06
N TRP A 110 11.99 -6.37 -0.42
CA TRP A 110 11.19 -5.63 0.56
C TRP A 110 10.21 -6.55 1.31
N CYS A 111 9.53 -7.43 0.59
CA CYS A 111 8.60 -8.40 1.20
C CYS A 111 9.33 -9.38 2.13
N LEU A 112 10.49 -9.91 1.71
CA LEU A 112 11.31 -10.80 2.54
C LEU A 112 11.77 -10.12 3.83
N ARG A 113 12.19 -8.85 3.76
CA ARG A 113 12.53 -8.09 4.98
C ARG A 113 11.32 -7.94 5.89
N GLY A 114 10.17 -7.55 5.34
CA GLY A 114 8.93 -7.41 6.09
C GLY A 114 8.53 -8.72 6.77
N LEU A 115 8.60 -9.85 6.06
CA LEU A 115 8.34 -11.19 6.60
C LEU A 115 9.29 -11.55 7.74
N GLY A 116 10.59 -11.27 7.59
CA GLY A 116 11.58 -11.48 8.64
C GLY A 116 11.24 -10.69 9.92
N GLU A 117 10.83 -9.43 9.78
CA GLU A 117 10.38 -8.60 10.90
C GLU A 117 9.08 -9.15 11.52
N THR A 118 8.12 -9.58 10.70
CA THR A 118 6.85 -10.18 11.14
C THR A 118 7.08 -11.46 11.93
N TYR A 119 7.88 -12.40 11.42
CA TYR A 119 8.19 -13.65 12.11
C TYR A 119 8.99 -13.42 13.41
N ARG A 120 9.90 -12.44 13.42
CA ARG A 120 10.60 -12.04 14.66
C ARG A 120 9.64 -11.56 15.74
N MET A 121 8.47 -11.00 15.38
CA MET A 121 7.46 -10.59 16.35
C MET A 121 6.51 -11.74 16.73
N LEU A 122 6.17 -12.64 15.79
CA LEU A 122 5.37 -13.84 16.09
C LEU A 122 6.04 -14.74 17.12
N LEU A 123 7.35 -14.93 17.03
CA LEU A 123 8.13 -15.77 17.96
C LEU A 123 8.34 -15.16 19.35
N LYS A 124 7.88 -13.92 19.59
CA LYS A 124 7.96 -13.25 20.89
C LYS A 124 6.74 -13.50 21.78
N PHE A 125 5.73 -14.20 21.28
CA PHE A 125 4.52 -14.62 22.00
C PHE A 125 4.44 -16.15 22.00
#